data_AF-A0A7W6A4F4-F1
#
_entry.id   AF-A0A7W6A4F4-F1
#
_cell.length_a   1.000
_cell.length_b   1.000
_cell.length_c   1.000
_cell.angle_alpha   90.00
_cell.angle_beta   90.00
_cell.angle_gamma   90.00
#
_symmetry.space_group_name_H-M   'P 1'
#
loop_
_entity.id
_entity.type
_entity.pdbx_description
1 polymer ?
#
loop_
_entity_poly.entity_id
_entity_poly.type
_entity_poly.pdbx_seq_one_letter_code
_entity_poly.pdbx_strand_id
1 'polypeptide(L)'
;MLTRGYLIGQIVDDLAGIAAQARQRGRLHLFDLHIHVEDFAKEVLNRVLGLHLTNLNAERSNNPGLDLGDPAGKWAFQVTADKTTAKVKATLEKMDALQRLKYPNVRILVIGEKQGSYEFTGEPFASAGFTADMVWDFNDVCGRLMSLPIDTLVDLQSYVSKETRRVRIELEIPDEDGRFPTGIDNLVEALPTPRLSDAAKFVAYYEAKDTPIEREEAEAVIAELSKRLAVLPRLTREVFKFLVERRDASKAGFHDDFRMSDPKLRRIYRGDDLDGDLALLSEARLIDLNDPDNHGEAYYWSIRFPGRTHGYHDLIVDYLTDLGIDLRKPFITLDFSDF
;
A
#
# COMPACT_ATOMS: atom_id res chain seq x y z
N MET A 1 11.41 1.64 -4.12
CA MET A 1 11.43 0.96 -5.43
C MET A 1 10.75 -0.40 -5.30
N LEU A 2 9.67 -0.65 -6.04
CA LEU A 2 9.05 -1.98 -6.14
C LEU A 2 10.00 -2.89 -6.94
N THR A 3 10.52 -3.94 -6.33
CA THR A 3 11.38 -4.91 -7.03
C THR A 3 10.50 -5.89 -7.82
N ARG A 4 11.02 -6.49 -8.90
CA ARG A 4 10.29 -7.54 -9.65
C ARG A 4 9.85 -8.68 -8.73
N GLY A 5 10.71 -9.08 -7.80
CA GLY A 5 10.40 -10.11 -6.80
C GLY A 5 9.20 -9.72 -5.93
N TYR A 6 9.11 -8.45 -5.51
CA TYR A 6 7.96 -7.96 -4.76
C TYR A 6 6.66 -8.00 -5.59
N LEU A 7 6.69 -7.53 -6.85
CA LEU A 7 5.50 -7.54 -7.72
C LEU A 7 5.00 -8.96 -7.96
N ILE A 8 5.90 -9.89 -8.29
CA ILE A 8 5.54 -11.29 -8.54
C ILE A 8 5.01 -11.94 -7.25
N GLY A 9 5.68 -11.73 -6.12
CA GLY A 9 5.24 -12.24 -4.82
C GLY A 9 3.80 -11.80 -4.50
N GLN A 10 3.52 -10.50 -4.64
CA GLN A 10 2.19 -9.97 -4.38
C GLN A 10 1.12 -10.54 -5.33
N ILE A 11 1.41 -10.64 -6.63
CA ILE A 11 0.49 -11.24 -7.61
C ILE A 11 0.18 -12.70 -7.23
N VAL A 12 1.20 -13.47 -6.87
CA VAL A 12 1.06 -14.88 -6.48
C VAL A 12 0.18 -15.01 -5.23
N ASP A 13 0.46 -14.22 -4.19
CA ASP A 13 -0.29 -14.26 -2.93
C ASP A 13 -1.76 -13.86 -3.14
N ASP A 14 -2.01 -12.80 -3.91
CA ASP A 14 -3.36 -12.32 -4.22
C ASP A 14 -4.14 -13.37 -5.06
N LEU A 15 -3.52 -13.96 -6.09
CA LEU A 15 -4.13 -15.02 -6.91
C LEU A 15 -4.45 -16.27 -6.08
N ALA A 16 -3.57 -16.66 -5.18
CA ALA A 16 -3.81 -17.79 -4.27
C ALA A 16 -5.01 -17.52 -3.36
N GLY A 17 -5.14 -16.28 -2.85
CA GLY A 17 -6.29 -15.84 -2.07
C GLY A 17 -7.61 -15.95 -2.83
N ILE A 18 -7.65 -15.43 -4.07
CA ILE A 18 -8.84 -15.51 -4.94
C ILE A 18 -9.20 -16.97 -5.25
N ALA A 19 -8.22 -17.81 -5.60
CA ALA A 19 -8.45 -19.22 -5.91
C ALA A 19 -9.04 -19.99 -4.71
N ALA A 20 -8.54 -19.73 -3.49
CA ALA A 20 -9.07 -20.32 -2.27
C ALA A 20 -10.53 -19.90 -2.00
N GLN A 21 -10.84 -18.61 -2.19
CA GLN A 21 -12.19 -18.09 -2.03
C GLN A 21 -13.16 -18.64 -3.07
N ALA A 22 -12.75 -18.71 -4.34
CA ALA A 22 -13.54 -19.28 -5.42
C ALA A 22 -13.89 -20.74 -5.15
N ARG A 23 -12.92 -21.52 -4.64
CA ARG A 23 -13.12 -22.91 -4.22
C ARG A 23 -14.14 -23.04 -3.09
N GLN A 24 -14.04 -22.21 -2.04
CA GLN A 24 -14.98 -22.24 -0.92
C GLN A 24 -16.41 -21.92 -1.35
N ARG A 25 -16.59 -20.87 -2.16
CA ARG A 25 -17.90 -20.45 -2.65
C ARG A 25 -18.52 -21.46 -3.64
N GLY A 26 -17.71 -22.11 -4.47
CA GLY A 26 -18.16 -23.20 -5.34
C GLY A 26 -18.76 -24.37 -4.57
N ARG A 27 -18.21 -24.69 -3.37
CA ARG A 27 -18.78 -25.70 -2.46
C ARG A 27 -20.10 -25.27 -1.82
N LEU A 28 -20.35 -23.97 -1.73
CA LEU A 28 -21.58 -23.38 -1.19
C LEU A 28 -22.67 -23.16 -2.26
N HIS A 29 -22.45 -23.59 -3.51
CA HIS A 29 -23.39 -23.42 -4.64
C HIS A 29 -23.80 -21.97 -4.94
N LEU A 30 -22.89 -21.01 -4.73
CA LEU A 30 -23.10 -19.61 -5.09
C LEU A 30 -22.76 -19.38 -6.56
N PHE A 31 -23.75 -19.51 -7.45
CA PHE A 31 -23.55 -19.57 -8.92
C PHE A 31 -23.21 -18.23 -9.59
N ASP A 32 -23.55 -17.08 -9.00
CA ASP A 32 -23.22 -15.74 -9.54
C ASP A 32 -21.70 -15.49 -9.63
N LEU A 33 -20.91 -16.33 -8.97
CA LEU A 33 -19.45 -16.28 -8.97
C LEU A 33 -18.81 -16.71 -10.30
N HIS A 34 -19.48 -17.58 -11.07
CA HIS A 34 -18.88 -18.11 -12.29
C HIS A 34 -18.57 -16.99 -13.30
N ILE A 35 -19.49 -16.04 -13.46
CA ILE A 35 -19.31 -14.88 -14.35
C ILE A 35 -18.14 -14.01 -13.87
N HIS A 36 -18.07 -13.73 -12.56
CA HIS A 36 -16.97 -12.95 -11.99
C HIS A 36 -15.60 -13.62 -12.14
N VAL A 37 -15.54 -14.94 -11.95
CA VAL A 37 -14.30 -15.70 -12.08
C VAL A 37 -13.86 -15.82 -13.55
N GLU A 38 -14.80 -15.97 -14.48
CA GLU A 38 -14.52 -15.93 -15.91
C GLU A 38 -13.97 -14.57 -16.35
N ASP A 39 -14.59 -13.48 -15.91
CA ASP A 39 -14.10 -12.12 -16.20
C ASP A 39 -12.73 -11.85 -15.58
N PHE A 40 -12.52 -12.29 -14.34
CA PHE A 40 -11.21 -12.21 -13.70
C PHE A 40 -10.14 -13.00 -14.46
N ALA A 41 -10.44 -14.27 -14.80
CA ALA A 41 -9.53 -15.13 -15.54
C ALA A 41 -9.19 -14.54 -16.92
N LYS A 42 -10.18 -13.96 -17.61
CA LYS A 42 -10.01 -13.26 -18.89
C LYS A 42 -8.99 -12.12 -18.76
N GLU A 43 -9.18 -11.23 -17.80
CA GLU A 43 -8.29 -10.08 -17.60
C GLU A 43 -6.86 -10.49 -17.20
N VAL A 44 -6.70 -11.54 -16.39
CA VAL A 44 -5.40 -12.11 -16.04
C VAL A 44 -4.72 -12.74 -17.27
N LEU A 45 -5.43 -13.61 -18.00
CA LEU A 45 -4.88 -14.30 -19.17
C LEU A 45 -4.51 -13.33 -20.30
N ASN A 46 -5.32 -12.30 -20.54
CA ASN A 46 -5.02 -11.27 -21.53
C ASN A 46 -3.69 -10.57 -21.24
N ARG A 47 -3.42 -10.25 -19.97
CA ARG A 47 -2.16 -9.61 -19.55
C ARG A 47 -0.97 -10.56 -19.56
N VAL A 48 -1.15 -11.78 -19.08
CA VAL A 48 -0.06 -12.77 -18.97
C VAL A 48 0.35 -13.33 -20.33
N LEU A 49 -0.60 -13.51 -21.25
CA LEU A 49 -0.34 -14.12 -22.55
C LEU A 49 -0.33 -13.12 -23.72
N GLY A 50 -0.71 -11.86 -23.48
CA GLY A 50 -0.87 -10.87 -24.54
C GLY A 50 -2.03 -11.21 -25.49
N LEU A 51 -3.13 -11.74 -24.95
CA LEU A 51 -4.31 -12.14 -25.71
C LEU A 51 -5.43 -11.10 -25.62
N HIS A 52 -6.44 -11.26 -26.48
CA HIS A 52 -7.66 -10.45 -26.49
C HIS A 52 -8.90 -11.33 -26.31
N LEU A 53 -8.92 -12.11 -25.23
CA LEU A 53 -10.04 -12.97 -24.86
C LEU A 53 -11.28 -12.14 -24.55
N THR A 54 -12.41 -12.57 -25.09
CA THR A 54 -13.75 -12.09 -24.74
C THR A 54 -14.59 -13.23 -24.19
N ASN A 55 -15.60 -12.90 -23.37
CA ASN A 55 -16.55 -13.90 -22.88
C ASN A 55 -17.48 -14.33 -24.03
N LEU A 56 -17.42 -15.61 -24.39
CA LEU A 56 -18.17 -16.19 -25.50
C LEU A 56 -19.67 -16.35 -25.20
N ASN A 57 -20.04 -16.36 -23.92
CA ASN A 57 -21.42 -16.39 -23.45
C ASN A 57 -22.09 -15.00 -23.44
N ALA A 58 -21.32 -13.92 -23.55
CA ALA A 58 -21.84 -12.55 -23.58
C ALA A 58 -22.53 -12.20 -24.91
N GLU A 59 -22.03 -12.71 -26.04
CA GLU A 59 -22.59 -12.46 -27.37
C GLU A 59 -23.66 -13.50 -27.78
N ARG A 60 -23.52 -14.74 -27.30
CA ARG A 60 -24.45 -15.84 -27.57
C ARG A 60 -24.59 -16.69 -26.31
N SER A 61 -25.74 -16.58 -25.64
CA SER A 61 -26.06 -17.43 -24.50
C SER A 61 -25.91 -18.91 -24.88
N ASN A 62 -25.24 -19.70 -24.04
CA ASN A 62 -24.92 -21.12 -24.23
C ASN A 62 -23.92 -21.43 -25.36
N ASN A 63 -22.76 -20.75 -25.39
CA ASN A 63 -21.67 -21.20 -26.26
C ASN A 63 -21.19 -22.60 -25.81
N PRO A 64 -21.19 -23.62 -26.69
CA PRO A 64 -20.94 -24.98 -26.24
C PRO A 64 -19.47 -25.18 -25.86
N GLY A 65 -19.24 -25.45 -24.57
CA GLY A 65 -17.98 -25.98 -24.04
C GLY A 65 -16.80 -25.01 -23.91
N LEU A 66 -16.95 -23.73 -24.26
CA LEU A 66 -15.88 -22.73 -24.13
C LEU A 66 -16.44 -21.45 -23.53
N ASP A 67 -15.73 -20.85 -22.58
CA ASP A 67 -16.19 -19.65 -21.88
C ASP A 67 -15.50 -18.39 -22.43
N LEU A 68 -14.19 -18.48 -22.73
CA LEU A 68 -13.39 -17.37 -23.21
C LEU A 68 -12.79 -17.70 -24.58
N GLY A 69 -12.73 -16.71 -25.47
CA GLY A 69 -12.11 -16.89 -26.79
C GLY A 69 -11.52 -15.62 -27.38
N ASP A 70 -10.43 -15.80 -28.10
CA ASP A 70 -9.77 -14.78 -28.92
C ASP A 70 -9.75 -15.29 -30.36
N PRO A 71 -10.71 -14.87 -31.21
CA PRO A 71 -10.78 -15.29 -32.60
C PRO A 71 -9.55 -14.91 -33.43
N ALA A 72 -8.91 -13.77 -33.12
CA ALA A 72 -7.77 -13.28 -33.87
C ALA A 72 -6.49 -14.04 -33.49
N GLY A 73 -6.28 -14.23 -32.19
CA GLY A 73 -5.19 -15.03 -31.63
C GLY A 73 -5.39 -16.54 -31.79
N LYS A 74 -6.61 -16.99 -32.15
CA LYS A 74 -7.00 -18.41 -32.30
C LYS A 74 -6.87 -19.21 -30.99
N TRP A 75 -7.16 -18.56 -29.86
CA TRP A 75 -7.12 -19.15 -28.51
C TRP A 75 -8.51 -19.27 -27.92
N ALA A 76 -8.73 -20.33 -27.14
CA ALA A 76 -9.92 -20.44 -26.30
C ALA A 76 -9.62 -21.13 -24.97
N PHE A 77 -10.37 -20.73 -23.95
CA PHE A 77 -10.28 -21.29 -22.61
C PHE A 77 -11.66 -21.71 -22.12
N GLN A 78 -11.73 -22.90 -21.53
CA GLN A 78 -12.81 -23.25 -20.61
C GLN A 78 -12.29 -22.99 -19.20
N VAL A 79 -13.03 -22.20 -18.43
CA VAL A 79 -12.78 -21.90 -17.04
C VAL A 79 -13.68 -22.79 -16.19
N THR A 80 -13.12 -23.56 -15.27
CA THR A 80 -13.93 -24.49 -14.46
C THR A 80 -13.31 -24.80 -13.11
N ALA A 81 -14.15 -25.08 -12.10
CA ALA A 81 -13.69 -25.64 -10.83
C ALA A 81 -13.59 -27.18 -10.87
N ASP A 82 -14.16 -27.83 -11.90
CA ASP A 82 -14.12 -29.28 -12.06
C ASP A 82 -12.84 -29.71 -12.77
N LYS A 83 -11.92 -30.30 -12.01
CA LYS A 83 -10.60 -30.75 -12.47
C LYS A 83 -10.58 -32.13 -13.12
N THR A 84 -11.73 -32.80 -13.27
CA THR A 84 -11.77 -34.20 -13.72
C THR A 84 -11.53 -34.36 -15.21
N THR A 85 -10.94 -35.49 -15.61
CA THR A 85 -10.82 -35.88 -17.03
C THR A 85 -12.18 -35.95 -17.74
N ALA A 86 -13.25 -36.31 -17.02
CA ALA A 86 -14.61 -36.35 -17.56
C ALA A 86 -15.09 -34.96 -18.00
N LYS A 87 -14.79 -33.92 -17.22
CA LYS A 87 -15.10 -32.53 -17.59
C LYS A 87 -14.35 -32.10 -18.84
N VAL A 88 -13.04 -32.39 -18.93
CA VAL A 88 -12.22 -32.09 -20.10
C VAL A 88 -12.79 -32.77 -21.35
N LYS A 89 -13.12 -34.07 -21.24
CA LYS A 89 -13.75 -34.84 -22.31
C LYS A 89 -15.05 -34.19 -22.78
N ALA A 90 -15.95 -33.87 -21.85
CA ALA A 90 -17.23 -33.25 -22.15
C ALA A 90 -17.09 -31.88 -22.83
N THR A 91 -16.08 -31.09 -22.45
CA THR A 91 -15.77 -29.82 -23.12
C THR A 91 -15.35 -30.05 -24.57
N LEU A 92 -14.42 -30.98 -24.83
CA LEU A 92 -13.94 -31.27 -26.19
C LEU A 92 -15.01 -31.91 -27.08
N GLU A 93 -15.91 -32.74 -26.51
CA GLU A 93 -17.04 -33.32 -27.24
C GLU A 93 -18.09 -32.28 -27.63
N LYS A 94 -18.28 -31.25 -26.79
CA LYS A 94 -19.22 -30.15 -27.08
C LYS A 94 -18.74 -29.20 -28.17
N MET A 95 -17.42 -29.14 -28.40
CA MET A 95 -16.86 -28.28 -29.43
C MET A 95 -17.24 -28.76 -30.83
N ASP A 96 -17.94 -27.92 -31.58
CA ASP A 96 -18.27 -28.20 -32.97
C ASP A 96 -17.05 -28.03 -33.90
N ALA A 97 -17.17 -28.51 -35.15
CA ALA A 97 -16.07 -28.44 -36.12
C ALA A 97 -15.65 -27.00 -36.47
N LEU A 98 -16.57 -26.03 -36.40
CA LEU A 98 -16.28 -24.62 -36.67
C LEU A 98 -15.49 -24.00 -35.52
N GLN A 99 -15.84 -24.30 -34.27
CA GLN A 99 -15.11 -23.87 -33.08
C GLN A 99 -13.70 -24.46 -33.05
N ARG A 100 -13.54 -25.74 -33.39
CA ARG A 100 -12.21 -26.37 -33.49
C ARG A 100 -11.32 -25.70 -34.55
N LEU A 101 -11.90 -25.28 -35.67
CA LEU A 101 -11.17 -24.54 -36.71
C LEU A 101 -10.85 -23.11 -36.28
N LYS A 102 -11.77 -22.46 -35.56
CA LYS A 102 -11.63 -21.09 -35.06
C LYS A 102 -10.61 -21.01 -33.93
N TYR A 103 -10.55 -22.03 -33.07
CA TYR A 103 -9.71 -22.08 -31.87
C TYR A 103 -8.90 -23.39 -31.82
N PRO A 104 -7.83 -23.51 -32.62
CA PRO A 104 -6.88 -24.62 -32.51
C PRO A 104 -6.16 -24.67 -31.14
N ASN A 105 -6.01 -23.54 -30.45
CA ASN A 105 -5.32 -23.49 -29.16
C ASN A 105 -6.33 -23.46 -28.00
N VAL A 106 -6.87 -24.63 -27.66
CA VAL A 106 -7.79 -24.80 -26.53
C VAL A 106 -7.02 -25.15 -25.26
N ARG A 107 -7.36 -24.50 -24.15
CA ARG A 107 -6.87 -24.84 -22.82
C ARG A 107 -8.01 -24.96 -21.82
N ILE A 108 -7.81 -25.77 -20.79
CA ILE A 108 -8.72 -25.83 -19.64
C ILE A 108 -8.05 -25.11 -18.49
N LEU A 109 -8.65 -24.04 -17.97
CA LEU A 109 -8.20 -23.36 -16.77
C LEU A 109 -9.01 -23.85 -15.57
N VAL A 110 -8.35 -24.57 -14.68
CA VAL A 110 -8.90 -25.04 -13.42
C VAL A 110 -8.77 -23.95 -12.37
N ILE A 111 -9.90 -23.51 -11.83
CA ILE A 111 -9.99 -22.57 -10.73
C ILE A 111 -9.73 -23.32 -9.43
N GLY A 112 -8.48 -23.22 -8.94
CA GLY A 112 -7.99 -23.96 -7.79
C GLY A 112 -6.73 -24.75 -8.15
N GLU A 113 -6.72 -26.03 -7.81
CA GLU A 113 -5.60 -26.93 -8.12
C GLU A 113 -6.06 -27.97 -9.13
N LYS A 114 -5.29 -28.14 -10.20
CA LYS A 114 -5.52 -29.21 -11.17
C LYS A 114 -5.23 -30.59 -10.57
N GLN A 115 -5.56 -31.65 -11.29
CA GLN A 115 -5.25 -33.02 -10.88
C GLN A 115 -3.74 -33.28 -10.99
N GLY A 116 -3.18 -34.09 -10.09
CA GLY A 116 -1.75 -34.42 -10.10
C GLY A 116 -1.28 -35.17 -11.34
N SER A 117 -2.17 -35.94 -11.98
CA SER A 117 -1.92 -36.61 -13.25
C SER A 117 -3.20 -36.67 -14.10
N TYR A 118 -3.04 -36.59 -15.41
CA TYR A 118 -4.10 -36.75 -16.39
C TYR A 118 -3.72 -37.83 -17.40
N GLU A 119 -4.62 -38.79 -17.62
CA GLU A 119 -4.50 -39.76 -18.70
C GLU A 119 -5.54 -39.43 -19.78
N PHE A 120 -5.06 -38.93 -20.92
CA PHE A 120 -5.88 -38.59 -22.07
C PHE A 120 -5.57 -39.56 -23.19
N THR A 121 -6.38 -40.62 -23.32
CA THR A 121 -6.25 -41.64 -24.36
C THR A 121 -7.56 -41.78 -25.14
N GLY A 122 -7.45 -42.01 -26.45
CA GLY A 122 -8.60 -42.15 -27.36
C GLY A 122 -9.27 -40.83 -27.76
N GLU A 123 -10.45 -40.94 -28.35
CA GLU A 123 -11.26 -39.78 -28.77
C GLU A 123 -12.05 -39.18 -27.58
N PRO A 124 -12.23 -37.84 -27.52
CA PRO A 124 -11.84 -36.82 -28.50
C PRO A 124 -10.40 -36.28 -28.37
N PHE A 125 -9.61 -36.78 -27.43
CA PHE A 125 -8.30 -36.20 -27.10
C PHE A 125 -7.28 -36.35 -28.24
N ALA A 126 -7.29 -37.50 -28.91
CA ALA A 126 -6.39 -37.77 -30.02
C ALA A 126 -6.63 -36.81 -31.20
N SER A 127 -7.88 -36.65 -31.64
CA SER A 127 -8.22 -35.73 -32.74
C SER A 127 -8.01 -34.25 -32.39
N ALA A 128 -8.12 -33.89 -31.11
CA ALA A 128 -7.83 -32.54 -30.62
C ALA A 128 -6.33 -32.30 -30.35
N GLY A 129 -5.48 -33.34 -30.40
CA GLY A 129 -4.09 -33.26 -29.97
C GLY A 129 -3.94 -32.82 -28.50
N PHE A 130 -4.91 -33.13 -27.66
CA PHE A 130 -5.01 -32.58 -26.31
C PHE A 130 -4.15 -33.37 -25.32
N THR A 131 -3.27 -32.68 -24.61
CA THR A 131 -2.28 -33.26 -23.68
C THR A 131 -2.42 -32.70 -22.27
N ALA A 132 -1.78 -33.35 -21.28
CA ALA A 132 -1.87 -32.96 -19.87
C ALA A 132 -1.40 -31.51 -19.58
N ASP A 133 -0.43 -31.01 -20.34
CA ASP A 133 0.08 -29.63 -20.25
C ASP A 133 -0.90 -28.57 -20.78
N MET A 134 -2.00 -29.00 -21.41
CA MET A 134 -3.09 -28.11 -21.84
C MET A 134 -4.13 -27.87 -20.75
N VAL A 135 -4.00 -28.52 -19.59
CA VAL A 135 -4.77 -28.23 -18.37
C VAL A 135 -3.92 -27.36 -17.45
N TRP A 136 -4.39 -26.13 -17.26
CA TRP A 136 -3.72 -25.10 -16.49
C TRP A 136 -4.45 -24.87 -15.17
N ASP A 137 -3.71 -24.48 -14.16
CA ASP A 137 -4.23 -23.82 -12.96
C ASP A 137 -3.55 -22.44 -12.79
N PHE A 138 -3.82 -21.77 -11.66
CA PHE A 138 -3.17 -20.49 -11.39
C PHE A 138 -1.65 -20.60 -11.18
N ASN A 139 -1.11 -21.76 -10.78
CA ASN A 139 0.33 -21.93 -10.67
C ASN A 139 1.00 -21.92 -12.05
N ASP A 140 0.36 -22.52 -13.06
CA ASP A 140 0.85 -22.48 -14.44
C ASP A 140 0.85 -21.03 -14.99
N VAL A 141 -0.17 -20.24 -14.63
CA VAL A 141 -0.23 -18.81 -14.96
C VAL A 141 0.88 -18.04 -14.23
N CYS A 142 1.08 -18.30 -12.93
CA CYS A 142 2.13 -17.69 -12.12
C CYS A 142 3.54 -18.00 -12.65
N GLY A 143 3.78 -19.21 -13.15
CA GLY A 143 5.06 -19.59 -13.74
C GLY A 143 5.47 -18.72 -14.94
N ARG A 144 4.51 -18.09 -15.62
CA ARG A 144 4.74 -17.19 -16.77
C ARG A 144 5.10 -15.77 -16.37
N LEU A 145 4.84 -15.38 -15.13
CA LEU A 145 5.13 -14.04 -14.62
C LEU A 145 6.63 -13.72 -14.67
N MET A 146 7.47 -14.74 -14.50
CA MET A 146 8.94 -14.59 -14.47
C MET A 146 9.51 -13.98 -15.75
N SER A 147 8.88 -14.23 -16.90
CA SER A 147 9.31 -13.74 -18.21
C SER A 147 8.63 -12.45 -18.66
N LEU A 148 7.69 -11.90 -17.88
CA LEU A 148 6.93 -10.74 -18.31
C LEU A 148 7.74 -9.42 -18.22
N PRO A 149 7.50 -8.47 -19.15
CA PRO A 149 7.99 -7.10 -19.03
C PRO A 149 7.55 -6.46 -17.70
N ILE A 150 8.36 -5.52 -17.19
CA ILE A 150 8.08 -4.89 -15.88
C ILE A 150 6.77 -4.10 -15.90
N ASP A 151 6.46 -3.42 -17.01
CA ASP A 151 5.23 -2.63 -17.15
C ASP A 151 3.99 -3.52 -17.11
N THR A 152 4.05 -4.69 -17.77
CA THR A 152 2.97 -5.69 -17.71
C THR A 152 2.79 -6.25 -16.31
N LEU A 153 3.88 -6.46 -15.56
CA LEU A 153 3.82 -6.90 -14.17
C LEU A 153 3.19 -5.84 -13.26
N VAL A 154 3.50 -4.56 -13.46
CA VAL A 154 2.89 -3.46 -12.71
C VAL A 154 1.39 -3.36 -13.02
N ASP A 155 1.01 -3.43 -14.29
CA ASP A 155 -0.42 -3.41 -14.68
C ASP A 155 -1.19 -4.60 -14.11
N LEU A 156 -0.63 -5.81 -14.22
CA LEU A 156 -1.23 -7.02 -13.66
C LEU A 156 -1.34 -6.94 -12.14
N GLN A 157 -0.29 -6.49 -11.44
CA GLN A 157 -0.32 -6.33 -9.99
C GLN A 157 -1.40 -5.33 -9.56
N SER A 158 -1.49 -4.18 -10.23
CA SER A 158 -2.53 -3.17 -9.98
C SER A 158 -3.93 -3.74 -10.17
N TYR A 159 -4.16 -4.50 -11.25
CA TYR A 159 -5.46 -5.14 -11.51
C TYR A 159 -5.80 -6.20 -10.46
N VAL A 160 -4.90 -7.17 -10.23
CA VAL A 160 -5.12 -8.27 -9.30
C VAL A 160 -5.34 -7.76 -7.88
N SER A 161 -4.53 -6.80 -7.40
CA SER A 161 -4.71 -6.25 -6.07
C SER A 161 -6.02 -5.46 -5.91
N LYS A 162 -6.53 -4.81 -6.97
CA LYS A 162 -7.84 -4.14 -6.95
C LYS A 162 -8.99 -5.15 -6.87
N GLU A 163 -8.96 -6.19 -7.69
CA GLU A 163 -9.99 -7.25 -7.67
C GLU A 163 -9.97 -8.01 -6.34
N THR A 164 -8.79 -8.36 -5.82
CA THR A 164 -8.66 -8.99 -4.50
C THR A 164 -9.24 -8.10 -3.40
N ARG A 165 -8.98 -6.79 -3.43
CA ARG A 165 -9.58 -5.84 -2.45
C ARG A 165 -11.09 -5.79 -2.57
N ARG A 166 -11.64 -5.70 -3.78
CA ARG A 166 -13.08 -5.68 -4.01
C ARG A 166 -13.75 -6.95 -3.48
N VAL A 167 -13.21 -8.11 -3.80
CA VAL A 167 -13.72 -9.40 -3.32
C VAL A 167 -13.60 -9.53 -1.81
N ARG A 168 -12.51 -9.02 -1.21
CA ARG A 168 -12.36 -8.96 0.26
C ARG A 168 -13.41 -8.05 0.90
N ILE A 169 -13.60 -6.82 0.40
CA ILE A 169 -14.56 -5.83 0.94
C ILE A 169 -15.99 -6.37 0.86
N GLU A 170 -16.41 -6.95 -0.27
CA GLU A 170 -17.77 -7.48 -0.45
C GLU A 170 -18.09 -8.66 0.50
N LEU A 171 -17.08 -9.32 1.06
CA LEU A 171 -17.20 -10.49 1.93
C LEU A 171 -16.82 -10.24 3.37
N GLU A 172 -16.34 -9.03 3.68
CA GLU A 172 -15.74 -8.80 4.97
C GLU A 172 -16.85 -8.72 6.02
N ILE A 173 -16.80 -9.65 6.96
CA ILE A 173 -17.70 -9.64 8.11
C ILE A 173 -17.05 -8.68 9.11
N PRO A 174 -17.76 -7.64 9.55
CA PRO A 174 -17.23 -6.75 10.58
C PRO A 174 -16.99 -7.53 11.86
N ASP A 175 -16.01 -7.10 12.65
CA ASP A 175 -15.81 -7.64 14.00
C ASP A 175 -16.99 -7.28 14.94
N GLU A 176 -16.91 -7.72 16.21
CA GLU A 176 -17.95 -7.46 17.22
C GLU A 176 -18.23 -5.96 17.42
N ASP A 177 -17.27 -5.10 17.06
CA ASP A 177 -17.35 -3.63 17.16
C ASP A 177 -17.78 -2.95 15.83
N GLY A 178 -18.14 -3.72 14.80
CA GLY A 178 -18.55 -3.17 13.51
C GLY A 178 -17.39 -2.72 12.63
N ARG A 179 -16.14 -3.05 12.97
CA ARG A 179 -14.96 -2.64 12.21
C ARG A 179 -14.64 -3.65 11.12
N PHE A 180 -14.37 -3.13 9.94
CA PHE A 180 -13.95 -3.91 8.78
C PHE A 180 -12.42 -3.91 8.70
N PRO A 181 -11.74 -5.07 8.60
CA PRO A 181 -10.29 -5.11 8.36
C PRO A 181 -9.82 -4.42 7.05
N THR A 182 -10.70 -4.09 6.11
CA THR A 182 -10.43 -3.21 4.96
C THR A 182 -10.90 -1.78 5.15
N GLY A 183 -11.34 -1.42 6.37
CA GLY A 183 -11.75 -0.08 6.72
C GLY A 183 -10.67 0.95 6.39
N ILE A 184 -11.11 2.16 6.02
CA ILE A 184 -10.20 3.27 5.70
C ILE A 184 -9.26 3.59 6.87
N ASP A 185 -9.67 3.27 8.09
CA ASP A 185 -8.86 3.40 9.30
C ASP A 185 -7.55 2.59 9.23
N ASN A 186 -7.49 1.50 8.47
CA ASN A 186 -6.25 0.73 8.23
C ASN A 186 -5.38 1.32 7.12
N LEU A 187 -5.90 2.29 6.36
CA LEU A 187 -5.19 3.00 5.29
C LEU A 187 -4.78 4.42 5.71
N VAL A 188 -5.25 4.89 6.85
CA VAL A 188 -5.00 6.22 7.39
C VAL A 188 -4.23 6.09 8.69
N GLU A 189 -3.28 6.99 8.93
CA GLU A 189 -2.55 7.03 10.20
C GLU A 189 -3.50 7.33 11.36
N ALA A 190 -3.42 6.54 12.44
CA ALA A 190 -4.17 6.82 13.65
C ALA A 190 -3.73 8.15 14.27
N LEU A 191 -4.71 8.94 14.73
CA LEU A 191 -4.41 10.17 15.46
C LEU A 191 -3.61 9.84 16.73
N PRO A 192 -2.51 10.56 17.00
CA PRO A 192 -1.75 10.33 18.22
C PRO A 192 -2.59 10.73 19.44
N THR A 193 -2.42 10.02 20.55
CA THR A 193 -3.01 10.37 21.85
C THR A 193 -1.94 11.02 22.73
N PRO A 194 -1.90 12.36 22.84
CA PRO A 194 -0.83 13.03 23.57
C PRO A 194 -0.92 12.74 25.08
N ARG A 195 0.24 12.57 25.72
CA ARG A 195 0.37 12.49 27.17
C ARG A 195 1.05 13.76 27.66
N LEU A 196 0.26 14.69 28.18
CA LEU A 196 0.75 15.95 28.73
C LEU A 196 1.34 15.75 30.14
N SER A 197 2.25 16.64 30.52
CA SER A 197 2.78 16.78 31.88
C SER A 197 2.26 18.04 32.56
N ASP A 198 2.54 18.13 33.85
CA ASP A 198 2.31 19.30 34.69
C ASP A 198 3.58 20.17 34.82
N ALA A 199 4.54 20.00 33.90
CA ALA A 199 5.84 20.68 33.83
C ALA A 199 6.69 20.64 35.13
N ALA A 200 6.36 19.79 36.10
CA ALA A 200 6.97 19.85 37.43
C ALA A 200 8.46 19.50 37.41
N LYS A 201 8.88 18.53 36.57
CA LYS A 201 10.29 18.12 36.48
C LYS A 201 11.11 19.17 35.75
N PHE A 202 10.53 19.77 34.72
CA PHE A 202 11.10 20.83 33.92
C PHE A 202 11.33 22.11 34.75
N VAL A 203 10.35 22.51 35.57
CA VAL A 203 10.49 23.64 36.50
C VAL A 203 11.56 23.33 37.55
N ALA A 204 11.50 22.17 38.21
CA ALA A 204 12.46 21.79 39.24
C ALA A 204 13.91 21.75 38.73
N TYR A 205 14.10 21.37 37.46
CA TYR A 205 15.40 21.38 36.80
C TYR A 205 16.00 22.78 36.70
N TYR A 206 15.19 23.75 36.28
CA TYR A 206 15.60 25.13 36.10
C TYR A 206 15.70 25.92 37.42
N GLU A 207 14.89 25.55 38.41
CA GLU A 207 15.10 25.98 39.81
C GLU A 207 16.47 25.54 40.34
N ALA A 208 16.87 24.29 40.10
CA ALA A 208 18.16 23.76 40.53
C ALA A 208 19.37 24.39 39.80
N LYS A 209 19.14 25.06 38.65
CA LYS A 209 20.14 25.82 37.88
C LYS A 209 20.19 27.31 38.23
N ASP A 210 19.48 27.75 39.27
CA ASP A 210 19.35 29.16 39.66
C ASP A 210 18.72 30.05 38.56
N THR A 211 17.91 29.46 37.68
CA THR A 211 17.21 30.15 36.58
C THR A 211 15.74 29.73 36.56
N PRO A 212 14.94 30.10 37.57
CA PRO A 212 13.57 29.61 37.72
C PRO A 212 12.68 30.06 36.55
N ILE A 213 11.76 29.18 36.15
CA ILE A 213 10.79 29.41 35.07
C ILE A 213 9.37 29.29 35.63
N GLU A 214 8.42 29.99 35.01
CA GLU A 214 7.03 29.95 35.44
C GLU A 214 6.36 28.65 35.01
N ARG A 215 5.76 27.96 35.98
CA ARG A 215 5.10 26.66 35.75
C ARG A 215 3.91 26.76 34.80
N GLU A 216 3.03 27.75 35.01
CA GLU A 216 1.84 27.95 34.18
C GLU A 216 2.24 28.21 32.72
N GLU A 217 3.30 28.98 32.50
CA GLU A 217 3.82 29.24 31.17
C GLU A 217 4.45 27.98 30.54
N ALA A 218 5.23 27.21 31.31
CA ALA A 218 5.82 25.97 30.85
C ALA A 218 4.75 24.95 30.41
N GLU A 219 3.70 24.78 31.21
CA GLU A 219 2.56 23.92 30.89
C GLU A 219 1.86 24.39 29.61
N ALA A 220 1.61 25.69 29.46
CA ALA A 220 0.98 26.26 28.28
C ALA A 220 1.82 26.05 27.00
N VAL A 221 3.15 26.22 27.09
CA VAL A 221 4.08 25.99 25.98
C VAL A 221 4.10 24.52 25.55
N ILE A 222 4.16 23.59 26.51
CA ILE A 222 4.13 22.15 26.24
C ILE A 222 2.80 21.76 25.58
N ALA A 223 1.68 22.24 26.11
CA ALA A 223 0.35 21.96 25.58
C ALA A 223 0.19 22.49 24.14
N GLU A 224 0.66 23.72 23.86
CA GLU A 224 0.59 24.30 22.53
C GLU A 224 1.51 23.57 21.53
N LEU A 225 2.71 23.16 21.94
CA LEU A 225 3.61 22.37 21.10
C LEU A 225 2.99 21.01 20.77
N SER A 226 2.46 20.32 21.79
CA SER A 226 1.75 19.05 21.61
C SER A 226 0.57 19.20 20.66
N LYS A 227 -0.21 20.28 20.77
CA LYS A 227 -1.37 20.55 19.92
C LYS A 227 -0.99 20.75 18.45
N ARG A 228 0.07 21.53 18.18
CA ARG A 228 0.57 21.76 16.81
C ARG A 228 1.15 20.50 16.18
N LEU A 229 1.79 19.63 16.97
CA LEU A 229 2.32 18.37 16.47
C LEU A 229 1.24 17.29 16.29
N ALA A 230 0.18 17.31 17.10
CA ALA A 230 -0.89 16.30 17.04
C ALA A 230 -1.69 16.28 15.73
N VAL A 231 -1.74 17.41 15.02
CA VAL A 231 -2.43 17.51 13.72
C VAL A 231 -1.58 17.05 12.53
N LEU A 232 -0.30 16.75 12.76
CA LEU A 232 0.65 16.40 11.72
C LEU A 232 0.83 14.88 11.57
N PRO A 233 1.00 14.38 10.33
CA PRO A 233 1.41 13.00 10.10
C PRO A 233 2.71 12.66 10.86
N ARG A 234 2.89 11.40 11.25
CA ARG A 234 4.08 10.92 11.96
C ARG A 234 5.36 11.23 11.20
N LEU A 235 5.34 11.07 9.87
CA LEU A 235 6.50 11.37 9.04
C LEU A 235 6.86 12.86 9.08
N THR A 236 5.87 13.75 9.00
CA THR A 236 6.07 15.19 9.12
C THR A 236 6.60 15.59 10.50
N ARG A 237 6.18 14.89 11.57
CA ARG A 237 6.77 15.04 12.91
C ARG A 237 8.23 14.59 12.99
N GLU A 238 8.62 13.55 12.26
CA GLU A 238 10.02 13.15 12.12
C GLU A 238 10.84 14.22 11.39
N VAL A 239 10.28 14.87 10.36
CA VAL A 239 10.91 16.01 9.69
C VAL A 239 11.10 17.17 10.67
N PHE A 240 10.09 17.52 11.49
CA PHE A 240 10.25 18.55 12.52
C PHE A 240 11.37 18.20 13.51
N LYS A 241 11.37 16.97 14.05
CA LYS A 241 12.41 16.48 14.96
C LYS A 241 13.80 16.56 14.32
N PHE A 242 13.90 16.19 13.04
CA PHE A 242 15.13 16.29 12.26
C PHE A 242 15.60 17.74 12.08
N LEU A 243 14.71 18.69 11.81
CA LEU A 243 15.04 20.12 11.73
C LEU A 243 15.64 20.64 13.04
N VAL A 244 15.05 20.27 14.18
CA VAL A 244 15.55 20.64 15.51
C VAL A 244 16.93 20.02 15.79
N GLU A 245 17.10 18.73 15.45
CA GLU A 245 18.33 17.99 15.69
C GLU A 245 19.51 18.45 14.80
N ARG A 246 19.22 18.82 13.54
CA ARG A 246 20.24 19.19 12.52
C ARG A 246 20.31 20.69 12.24
N ARG A 247 19.68 21.51 13.10
CA ARG A 247 19.68 22.97 13.04
C ARG A 247 21.09 23.55 12.86
N ASP A 248 21.17 24.74 12.29
CA ASP A 248 22.42 25.47 12.16
C ASP A 248 22.85 26.01 13.52
N ALA A 249 24.16 26.24 13.68
CA ALA A 249 24.71 26.84 14.91
C ALA A 249 24.32 28.32 15.05
N SER A 250 24.07 28.98 13.93
CA SER A 250 23.57 30.34 13.88
C SER A 250 22.07 30.37 14.14
N LYS A 251 21.63 31.44 14.81
CA LYS A 251 20.23 31.70 15.14
C LYS A 251 19.62 32.69 14.15
N ALA A 252 18.30 32.84 14.17
CA ALA A 252 17.56 33.72 13.25
C ALA A 252 16.59 34.66 13.96
N GLY A 253 16.47 35.88 13.44
CA GLY A 253 15.50 36.87 13.90
C GLY A 253 15.77 37.41 15.31
N PHE A 254 14.84 38.22 15.81
CA PHE A 254 14.97 38.92 17.11
C PHE A 254 14.87 38.02 18.34
N HIS A 255 14.23 36.85 18.20
CA HIS A 255 14.00 35.91 19.31
C HIS A 255 14.99 34.75 19.29
N ASP A 256 16.09 34.87 18.53
CA ASP A 256 17.15 33.86 18.53
C ASP A 256 16.65 32.46 18.12
N ASP A 257 15.65 32.43 17.21
CA ASP A 257 14.99 31.21 16.76
C ASP A 257 16.02 30.27 16.13
N PHE A 258 15.83 28.96 16.33
CA PHE A 258 16.59 27.97 15.58
C PHE A 258 16.35 28.13 14.09
N ARG A 259 17.41 27.90 13.31
CA ARG A 259 17.35 28.00 11.85
C ARG A 259 17.92 26.78 11.17
N MET A 260 17.49 26.55 9.94
CA MET A 260 18.02 25.51 9.06
C MET A 260 18.11 26.04 7.64
N SER A 261 19.32 26.10 7.08
CA SER A 261 19.53 26.45 5.67
C SER A 261 18.73 25.54 4.73
N ASP A 262 17.93 26.13 3.83
CA ASP A 262 17.11 25.37 2.88
C ASP A 262 17.97 24.53 1.89
N PRO A 263 19.05 25.07 1.28
CA PRO A 263 19.94 24.25 0.46
C PRO A 263 20.62 23.12 1.21
N LYS A 264 20.97 23.31 2.50
CA LYS A 264 21.52 22.24 3.34
C LYS A 264 20.47 21.16 3.54
N LEU A 265 19.27 21.53 3.99
CA LEU A 265 18.13 20.64 4.22
C LEU A 265 17.83 19.77 3.01
N ARG A 266 17.67 20.38 1.83
CA ARG A 266 17.38 19.68 0.57
C ARG A 266 18.48 18.72 0.11
N ARG A 267 19.72 18.89 0.56
CA ARG A 267 20.85 17.98 0.25
C ARG A 267 20.98 16.81 1.21
N ILE A 268 20.59 17.01 2.47
CA ILE A 268 20.74 15.99 3.51
C ILE A 268 19.48 15.14 3.67
N TYR A 269 18.30 15.66 3.33
CA TYR A 269 17.06 14.91 3.32
C TYR A 269 16.97 14.05 2.06
N ARG A 270 16.68 12.75 2.23
CA ARG A 270 16.51 11.78 1.13
C ARG A 270 15.12 11.13 1.13
N GLY A 271 14.20 11.63 1.95
CA GLY A 271 12.81 11.18 1.92
C GLY A 271 12.08 11.71 0.71
N ASP A 272 10.92 11.11 0.44
CA ASP A 272 10.00 11.59 -0.59
C ASP A 272 9.24 12.83 -0.07
N ASP A 273 8.83 13.72 -0.98
CA ASP A 273 7.92 14.84 -0.74
C ASP A 273 8.27 15.81 0.42
N LEU A 274 9.53 16.27 0.46
CA LEU A 274 9.98 17.28 1.44
C LEU A 274 9.13 18.57 1.38
N ASP A 275 8.72 19.00 0.19
CA ASP A 275 7.95 20.23 0.04
C ASP A 275 6.56 20.10 0.67
N GLY A 276 5.92 18.93 0.57
CA GLY A 276 4.67 18.63 1.29
C GLY A 276 4.83 18.66 2.81
N ASP A 277 5.89 18.05 3.34
CA ASP A 277 6.18 18.09 4.78
C ASP A 277 6.44 19.52 5.27
N LEU A 278 7.20 20.33 4.52
CA LEU A 278 7.49 21.72 4.88
C LEU A 278 6.22 22.60 4.83
N ALA A 279 5.32 22.35 3.88
CA ALA A 279 4.04 23.04 3.80
C ALA A 279 3.17 22.75 5.03
N LEU A 280 3.01 21.48 5.41
CA LEU A 280 2.26 21.09 6.60
C LEU A 280 2.85 21.69 7.90
N LEU A 281 4.18 21.70 8.03
CA LEU A 281 4.86 22.32 9.17
C LEU A 281 4.64 23.84 9.23
N SER A 282 4.59 24.50 8.07
CA SER A 282 4.30 25.94 7.98
C SER A 282 2.85 26.24 8.34
N GLU A 283 1.90 25.44 7.86
CA GLU A 283 0.48 25.55 8.22
C GLU A 283 0.25 25.34 9.73
N ALA A 284 0.98 24.40 10.33
CA ALA A 284 1.00 24.18 11.78
C ALA A 284 1.74 25.29 12.57
N ARG A 285 2.28 26.31 11.88
CA ARG A 285 3.07 27.42 12.47
C ARG A 285 4.26 26.94 13.29
N LEU A 286 4.90 25.88 12.84
CA LEU A 286 6.11 25.32 13.46
C LEU A 286 7.38 25.73 12.71
N ILE A 287 7.27 26.16 11.45
CA ILE A 287 8.37 26.74 10.68
C ILE A 287 7.88 27.90 9.82
N ASP A 288 8.79 28.79 9.43
CA ASP A 288 8.57 29.80 8.38
C ASP A 288 9.81 29.89 7.48
N LEU A 289 9.62 30.05 6.17
CA LEU A 289 10.69 30.36 5.23
C LEU A 289 11.03 31.85 5.32
N ASN A 290 12.30 32.18 5.51
CA ASN A 290 12.78 33.55 5.60
C ASN A 290 13.79 33.86 4.49
N ASP A 291 13.76 35.12 4.05
CA ASP A 291 14.81 35.72 3.23
C ASP A 291 16.15 35.67 3.96
N PRO A 292 17.27 35.59 3.22
CA PRO A 292 18.60 35.65 3.81
C PRO A 292 18.85 36.96 4.56
N ASP A 293 19.57 36.87 5.69
CA ASP A 293 19.94 38.04 6.50
C ASP A 293 20.86 39.00 5.72
N ASN A 294 21.73 38.45 4.87
CA ASN A 294 22.64 39.22 4.02
C ASN A 294 22.42 38.94 2.53
N HIS A 295 22.63 39.96 1.70
CA HIS A 295 22.54 39.81 0.25
C HIS A 295 23.51 38.75 -0.28
N GLY A 296 22.96 37.75 -0.99
CA GLY A 296 23.73 36.65 -1.58
C GLY A 296 23.83 35.39 -0.72
N GLU A 297 23.28 35.41 0.51
CA GLU A 297 23.08 34.19 1.28
C GLU A 297 21.83 33.42 0.81
N ALA A 298 21.72 32.18 1.27
CA ALA A 298 20.59 31.33 0.94
C ALA A 298 19.41 31.53 1.89
N TYR A 299 18.21 31.26 1.37
CA TYR A 299 17.01 31.10 2.20
C TYR A 299 17.21 30.07 3.31
N TYR A 300 16.50 30.28 4.41
CA TYR A 300 16.51 29.38 5.55
C TYR A 300 15.13 29.26 6.18
N TRP A 301 14.90 28.14 6.83
CA TRP A 301 13.71 27.87 7.62
C TRP A 301 13.97 28.26 9.07
N SER A 302 13.15 29.14 9.64
CA SER A 302 13.11 29.39 11.09
C SER A 302 12.17 28.41 11.75
N ILE A 303 12.59 27.81 12.86
CA ILE A 303 11.76 26.89 13.65
C ILE A 303 11.02 27.71 14.73
N ARG A 304 9.70 27.76 14.62
CA ARG A 304 8.79 28.55 15.46
C ARG A 304 8.25 27.73 16.63
N PHE A 305 9.10 27.49 17.61
CA PHE A 305 8.66 26.89 18.87
C PHE A 305 7.64 27.78 19.60
N PRO A 306 6.61 27.21 20.23
CA PRO A 306 5.79 27.93 21.20
C PRO A 306 6.65 28.49 22.34
N GLY A 307 6.26 29.64 22.90
CA GLY A 307 7.01 30.30 23.98
C GLY A 307 8.34 30.94 23.55
N ARG A 308 8.63 31.05 22.25
CA ARG A 308 9.89 31.64 21.75
C ARG A 308 10.16 33.07 22.22
N THR A 309 9.11 33.86 22.47
CA THR A 309 9.24 35.23 23.01
C THR A 309 9.88 35.26 24.39
N HIS A 310 9.82 34.15 25.13
CA HIS A 310 10.38 33.98 26.47
C HIS A 310 11.49 32.90 26.50
N GLY A 311 12.05 32.53 25.33
CA GLY A 311 13.21 31.64 25.25
C GLY A 311 12.95 30.15 25.46
N TYR A 312 11.68 29.71 25.58
CA TYR A 312 11.36 28.30 25.86
C TYR A 312 11.85 27.29 24.81
N HIS A 313 12.13 27.75 23.59
CA HIS A 313 12.70 26.92 22.54
C HIS A 313 14.10 26.39 22.90
N ASP A 314 14.95 27.24 23.49
CA ASP A 314 16.25 26.84 24.02
C ASP A 314 16.06 26.00 25.28
N LEU A 315 15.22 26.46 26.22
CA LEU A 315 15.02 25.79 27.51
C LEU A 315 14.57 24.34 27.36
N ILE A 316 13.64 24.07 26.44
CA ILE A 316 13.14 22.72 26.15
C ILE A 316 14.23 21.85 25.54
N VAL A 317 14.97 22.36 24.55
CA VAL A 317 15.99 21.57 23.86
C VAL A 317 17.18 21.29 24.78
N ASP A 318 17.59 22.26 25.60
CA ASP A 318 18.67 22.10 26.58
C ASP A 318 18.28 21.08 27.65
N TYR A 319 17.05 21.15 28.18
CA TYR A 319 16.55 20.17 29.14
C TYR A 319 16.57 18.74 28.58
N LEU A 320 16.06 18.55 27.37
CA LEU A 320 16.04 17.25 26.71
C LEU A 320 17.45 16.73 26.44
N THR A 321 18.36 17.60 26.02
CA THR A 321 19.76 17.26 25.71
C THR A 321 20.52 16.88 26.98
N ASP A 322 20.41 17.68 28.03
CA ASP A 322 21.14 17.50 29.29
C ASP A 322 20.70 16.22 30.03
N LEU A 323 19.41 15.85 29.94
CA LEU A 323 18.88 14.62 30.51
C LEU A 323 18.98 13.40 29.58
N GLY A 324 19.47 13.57 28.34
CA GLY A 324 19.56 12.49 27.36
C GLY A 324 18.20 11.91 26.94
N ILE A 325 17.14 12.72 26.99
CA ILE A 325 15.79 12.32 26.58
C ILE A 325 15.71 12.35 25.05
N ASP A 326 15.34 11.23 24.44
CA ASP A 326 15.19 11.17 22.98
C ASP A 326 14.02 12.06 22.52
N LEU A 327 14.30 13.00 21.61
CA LEU A 327 13.32 13.90 20.98
C LEU A 327 12.14 13.15 20.34
N ARG A 328 12.30 11.86 19.99
CA ARG A 328 11.18 11.02 19.52
C ARG A 328 10.04 10.98 20.53
N LYS A 329 10.34 10.99 21.83
CA LYS A 329 9.34 10.88 22.89
C LYS A 329 8.38 12.10 22.91
N PRO A 330 8.86 13.35 23.04
CA PRO A 330 7.99 14.51 23.00
C PRO A 330 7.50 14.87 21.59
N PHE A 331 8.31 14.71 20.53
CA PHE A 331 7.96 15.24 19.21
C PHE A 331 7.22 14.26 18.31
N ILE A 332 7.39 12.94 18.51
CA ILE A 332 6.74 11.92 17.68
C ILE A 332 5.66 11.20 18.48
N THR A 333 5.97 10.64 19.65
CA THR A 333 4.94 9.95 20.44
C THR A 333 4.03 10.91 21.22
N LEU A 334 4.38 12.20 21.25
CA LEU A 334 3.67 13.25 22.00
C LEU A 334 3.54 12.90 23.48
N ASP A 335 4.57 12.26 24.03
CA ASP A 335 4.67 11.90 25.44
C ASP A 335 5.61 12.90 26.12
N PHE A 336 5.02 13.80 26.89
CA PHE A 336 5.71 14.82 27.66
C PHE A 336 5.89 14.42 29.13
N SER A 337 5.66 13.16 29.51
CA SER A 337 5.76 12.70 30.92
C SER A 337 7.11 12.91 31.62
N ASP A 338 8.16 13.23 30.88
CA ASP A 338 9.47 13.58 31.43
C ASP A 338 9.63 15.08 31.72
N PHE A 339 8.68 15.91 31.33
CA PHE A 339 8.63 17.34 31.68
C PHE A 339 7.94 17.57 33.02
#